data_AF-A0A5B8U3T7-F1
#
_entry.id   AF-A0A5B8U3T7-F1
#
_cell.length_a   1.000
_cell.length_b   1.000
_cell.length_c   1.000
_cell.angle_alpha   90.00
_cell.angle_beta   90.00
_cell.angle_gamma   90.00
#
_symmetry.space_group_name_H-M   'P 1'
#
loop_
_entity.id
_entity.type
_entity.pdbx_description
1 polymer ?
#
loop_
_entity_poly.entity_id
_entity_poly.type
_entity_poly.pdbx_seq_one_letter_code
_entity_poly.pdbx_strand_id
1 'polypeptide(L)'
;MLATLPIAASESSGGSFLVQPGIGLMVWTLIVFGVSLLLLWRLAFPAISEALEKRQKLIEESIDSAQRTKTEAEDLLTEYRERLKEARAQAEEIVTRARKAGETHERESLEAAKVSREELLAQTRRDIEAETRRAIQEIRREVADLTVAATERVTRKTLNEDDQRRLVEEALSELDFTALGERR
;
A
#
# COMPACT_ATOMS: atom_id res chain seq x y z
N MET A 1 -67.11 -92.94 18.07
CA MET A 1 -67.59 -93.18 16.69
C MET A 1 -66.44 -92.81 15.75
N LEU A 2 -65.87 -93.80 15.05
CA LEU A 2 -64.98 -93.72 13.85
C LEU A 2 -63.54 -93.18 14.08
N ALA A 3 -62.49 -94.02 14.15
CA ALA A 3 -61.71 -94.68 13.06
C ALA A 3 -60.45 -93.85 12.65
N THR A 4 -59.23 -94.21 13.12
CA THR A 4 -58.09 -94.84 12.36
C THR A 4 -57.63 -94.05 11.12
N LEU A 5 -56.40 -93.56 10.92
CA LEU A 5 -55.05 -94.15 11.01
C LEU A 5 -53.95 -93.04 10.99
N PRO A 6 -52.71 -93.34 11.42
CA PRO A 6 -51.54 -92.46 11.34
C PRO A 6 -50.77 -92.65 10.01
N ILE A 7 -50.33 -91.57 9.36
CA ILE A 7 -49.36 -91.66 8.26
C ILE A 7 -47.98 -91.26 8.80
N ALA A 8 -47.22 -92.32 9.07
CA ALA A 8 -45.78 -92.47 8.96
C ALA A 8 -44.94 -91.17 8.94
N ALA A 9 -44.46 -90.79 10.12
CA ALA A 9 -43.06 -90.42 10.23
C ALA A 9 -42.23 -91.67 9.88
N SER A 10 -41.69 -91.72 8.66
CA SER A 10 -40.57 -92.62 8.38
C SER A 10 -39.31 -91.94 8.89
N GLU A 11 -39.05 -92.10 10.20
CA GLU A 11 -37.68 -92.13 10.69
C GLU A 11 -36.96 -93.26 9.93
N SER A 12 -36.12 -92.90 8.96
CA SER A 12 -35.09 -93.80 8.50
C SER A 12 -34.00 -93.84 9.60
N SER A 13 -34.20 -94.75 10.56
CA SER A 13 -33.18 -95.28 11.45
C SER A 13 -31.88 -95.47 10.67
N GLY A 14 -30.74 -94.92 11.07
CA GLY A 14 -30.10 -95.26 12.33
C GLY A 14 -29.42 -96.63 12.21
N GLY A 15 -28.22 -96.68 11.62
CA GLY A 15 -27.27 -97.78 11.84
C GLY A 15 -26.49 -98.29 10.62
N SER A 16 -25.19 -97.99 10.58
CA SER A 16 -24.12 -98.78 9.95
C SER A 16 -23.80 -98.66 8.44
N PHE A 17 -24.00 -97.50 7.80
CA PHE A 17 -23.32 -97.21 6.51
C PHE A 17 -21.90 -96.63 6.69
N LEU A 18 -21.59 -96.14 7.89
CA LEU A 18 -20.28 -95.53 8.20
C LEU A 18 -19.18 -96.56 8.53
N VAL A 19 -19.49 -97.86 8.64
CA VAL A 19 -18.56 -98.88 9.17
C VAL A 19 -18.33 -100.08 8.22
N GLN A 20 -18.96 -100.12 7.04
CA GLN A 20 -18.46 -100.97 5.94
C GLN A 20 -17.75 -100.07 4.92
N PRO A 21 -16.41 -100.05 4.87
CA PRO A 21 -15.70 -99.33 3.85
C PRO A 21 -15.93 -100.05 2.52
N GLY A 22 -17.00 -99.65 1.82
CA GLY A 22 -17.11 -99.92 0.40
C GLY A 22 -15.98 -99.16 -0.28
N ILE A 23 -14.98 -99.87 -0.80
CA ILE A 23 -13.80 -99.29 -1.48
C ILE A 23 -14.22 -98.24 -2.51
N GLY A 24 -15.37 -98.40 -3.16
CA GLY A 24 -15.96 -97.42 -4.09
C GLY A 24 -16.31 -96.06 -3.50
N LEU A 25 -16.84 -95.99 -2.26
CA LEU A 25 -17.17 -94.71 -1.60
C LEU A 25 -15.92 -93.95 -1.17
N MET A 26 -14.90 -94.68 -0.72
CA MET A 26 -13.62 -94.09 -0.35
C MET A 26 -12.92 -93.49 -1.58
N VAL A 27 -12.95 -94.19 -2.72
CA VAL A 27 -12.41 -93.68 -4.00
C VAL A 27 -13.18 -92.45 -4.48
N TRP A 28 -14.53 -92.48 -4.45
CA TRP A 28 -15.33 -91.31 -4.86
C TRP A 28 -15.10 -90.10 -3.95
N THR A 29 -15.02 -90.32 -2.64
CA THR A 29 -14.70 -89.26 -1.66
C THR A 29 -13.32 -88.67 -1.92
N LEU A 30 -12.32 -89.50 -2.24
CA LEU A 30 -10.97 -89.03 -2.57
C LEU A 30 -10.94 -88.22 -3.87
N ILE A 31 -11.72 -88.62 -4.89
CA ILE A 31 -11.86 -87.87 -6.15
C ILE A 31 -12.50 -86.51 -5.89
N VAL A 32 -13.64 -86.45 -5.20
CA VAL A 32 -14.33 -85.19 -4.89
C VAL A 32 -13.45 -84.30 -4.00
N PHE A 33 -12.77 -84.88 -3.01
CA PHE A 33 -11.82 -84.15 -2.16
C PHE A 33 -10.65 -83.61 -2.98
N GLY A 34 -10.07 -84.42 -3.88
CA GLY A 34 -8.98 -84.00 -4.76
C GLY A 34 -9.39 -82.89 -5.73
N VAL A 35 -10.58 -82.98 -6.33
CA VAL A 35 -11.14 -81.93 -7.20
C VAL A 35 -11.41 -80.65 -6.41
N SER A 36 -11.99 -80.76 -5.21
CA SER A 36 -12.22 -79.62 -4.31
C SER A 36 -10.90 -78.95 -3.89
N LEU A 37 -9.88 -79.75 -3.55
CA LEU A 37 -8.55 -79.26 -3.20
C LEU A 37 -7.90 -78.54 -4.38
N LEU A 38 -7.99 -79.09 -5.59
CA LEU A 38 -7.48 -78.46 -6.81
C LEU A 38 -8.19 -77.14 -7.10
N LEU A 39 -9.51 -77.09 -6.95
CA LEU A 39 -10.30 -75.88 -7.15
C LEU A 39 -9.94 -74.81 -6.12
N LEU A 40 -9.82 -75.19 -4.85
CA LEU A 40 -9.42 -74.29 -3.77
C LEU A 40 -7.99 -73.82 -3.94
N TRP A 41 -7.06 -74.71 -4.35
CA TRP A 41 -5.67 -74.34 -4.60
C TRP A 41 -5.57 -73.34 -5.75
N ARG A 42 -6.30 -73.57 -6.84
CA ARG A 42 -6.33 -72.69 -8.02
C ARG A 42 -6.95 -71.32 -7.70
N LEU A 43 -7.91 -71.23 -6.77
CA LEU A 43 -8.68 -70.00 -6.51
C LEU A 43 -8.23 -69.24 -5.25
N ALA A 44 -7.93 -69.93 -4.16
CA ALA A 44 -7.57 -69.31 -2.89
C ALA A 44 -6.14 -68.75 -2.88
N PHE A 45 -5.17 -69.44 -3.47
CA PHE A 45 -3.79 -68.95 -3.56
C PHE A 45 -3.69 -67.60 -4.28
N PRO A 46 -4.24 -67.43 -5.50
CA PRO A 46 -4.16 -66.14 -6.18
C PRO A 46 -4.92 -65.03 -5.44
N ALA A 47 -6.08 -65.34 -4.84
CA ALA A 47 -6.85 -64.34 -4.08
C ALA A 47 -6.09 -63.85 -2.83
N ILE A 48 -5.37 -64.73 -2.13
CA ILE A 48 -4.56 -64.37 -0.96
C ILE A 48 -3.33 -63.58 -1.38
N SER A 49 -2.62 -63.98 -2.44
CA SER A 49 -1.45 -63.24 -2.93
C SER A 49 -1.83 -61.85 -3.41
N GLU A 50 -2.92 -61.73 -4.17
CA GLU A 50 -3.41 -60.43 -4.66
C GLU A 50 -3.80 -59.51 -3.49
N ALA A 51 -4.47 -60.04 -2.46
CA ALA A 51 -4.81 -59.27 -1.27
C ALA A 51 -3.56 -58.78 -0.50
N LEU A 52 -2.52 -59.62 -0.41
CA LEU A 52 -1.27 -59.25 0.26
C LEU A 52 -0.47 -58.22 -0.55
N GLU A 53 -0.37 -58.41 -1.86
CA GLU A 53 0.30 -57.47 -2.77
C GLU A 53 -0.40 -56.12 -2.79
N LYS A 54 -1.74 -56.11 -2.81
CA LYS A 54 -2.53 -54.87 -2.69
C LYS A 54 -2.27 -54.16 -1.36
N ARG A 55 -2.19 -54.89 -0.25
CA ARG A 55 -1.84 -54.30 1.06
C ARG A 55 -0.43 -53.74 1.07
N GLN A 56 0.54 -54.48 0.55
CA GLN A 56 1.93 -54.03 0.45
C GLN A 56 2.02 -52.74 -0.38
N LYS A 57 1.39 -52.72 -1.56
CA LYS A 57 1.37 -51.55 -2.44
C LYS A 57 0.73 -50.33 -1.78
N LEU A 58 -0.40 -50.51 -1.09
CA LEU A 58 -1.05 -49.41 -0.36
C LEU A 58 -0.16 -48.84 0.75
N ILE A 59 0.55 -49.71 1.49
CA ILE A 59 1.47 -49.28 2.54
C ILE A 59 2.64 -48.51 1.92
N GLU A 60 3.25 -49.04 0.87
CA GLU A 60 4.36 -48.40 0.17
C GLU A 60 3.95 -47.02 -0.39
N GLU A 61 2.80 -46.94 -1.06
CA GLU A 61 2.24 -45.69 -1.57
C GLU A 61 1.93 -44.70 -0.43
N SER A 62 1.41 -45.18 0.70
CA SER A 62 1.14 -44.32 1.86
C SER A 62 2.43 -43.76 2.47
N ILE A 63 3.50 -44.56 2.53
CA ILE A 63 4.81 -44.14 3.06
C ILE A 63 5.47 -43.16 2.10
N ASP A 64 5.46 -43.46 0.80
CA ASP A 64 6.03 -42.58 -0.22
C ASP A 64 5.29 -41.24 -0.27
N SER A 65 3.95 -41.25 -0.26
CA SER A 65 3.14 -40.02 -0.21
C SER A 65 3.39 -39.20 1.07
N ALA A 66 3.53 -39.85 2.23
CA ALA A 66 3.85 -39.17 3.48
C ALA A 66 5.25 -38.55 3.43
N GLN A 67 6.23 -39.26 2.87
CA GLN A 67 7.60 -38.77 2.72
C GLN A 67 7.66 -37.58 1.74
N ARG A 68 6.96 -37.67 0.60
CA ARG A 68 6.85 -36.55 -0.37
C ARG A 68 6.21 -35.33 0.27
N THR A 69 5.08 -35.51 0.95
CA THR A 69 4.37 -34.42 1.65
C THR A 69 5.27 -33.76 2.70
N LYS A 70 6.06 -34.57 3.43
CA LYS A 70 7.00 -34.05 4.42
C LYS A 70 8.10 -33.21 3.76
N THR A 71 8.71 -33.72 2.68
CA THR A 71 9.74 -32.98 1.94
C THR A 71 9.18 -31.69 1.33
N GLU A 72 8.02 -31.74 0.69
CA GLU A 72 7.34 -30.54 0.16
C GLU A 72 7.03 -29.52 1.27
N ALA A 73 6.59 -29.98 2.45
CA ALA A 73 6.37 -29.10 3.59
C ALA A 73 7.66 -28.46 4.12
N GLU A 74 8.77 -29.21 4.16
CA GLU A 74 10.09 -28.70 4.56
C GLU A 74 10.63 -27.67 3.55
N ASP A 75 10.46 -27.93 2.26
CA ASP A 75 10.85 -27.01 1.17
C ASP A 75 10.01 -25.73 1.22
N LEU A 76 8.68 -25.85 1.31
CA LEU A 76 7.78 -24.70 1.44
C LEU A 76 8.07 -23.87 2.68
N LEU A 77 8.39 -24.51 3.81
CA LEU A 77 8.75 -23.83 5.04
C LEU A 77 10.07 -23.06 4.89
N THR A 78 11.03 -23.62 4.16
CA THR A 78 12.31 -22.96 3.87
C THR A 78 12.09 -21.75 2.97
N GLU A 79 11.33 -21.90 1.88
CA GLU A 79 10.97 -20.80 0.99
C GLU A 79 10.21 -19.70 1.74
N TYR A 80 9.26 -20.06 2.62
CA TYR A 80 8.54 -19.09 3.45
C TYR A 80 9.46 -18.31 4.37
N ARG A 81 10.44 -18.98 4.99
CA ARG A 81 11.42 -18.33 5.87
C ARG A 81 12.32 -17.38 5.10
N GLU A 82 12.75 -17.77 3.89
CA GLU A 82 13.54 -16.91 3.01
C GLU A 82 12.75 -15.68 2.58
N ARG A 83 11.51 -15.87 2.10
CA ARG A 83 10.61 -14.76 1.74
C ARG A 83 10.34 -13.84 2.93
N LEU A 84 10.17 -14.38 4.13
CA LEU A 84 9.97 -13.56 5.34
C LEU A 84 11.23 -12.76 5.70
N LYS A 85 12.41 -13.35 5.53
CA LYS A 85 13.69 -12.66 5.74
C LYS A 85 13.88 -11.54 4.72
N GLU A 86 13.58 -11.81 3.45
CA GLU A 86 13.64 -10.83 2.38
C GLU A 86 12.65 -9.68 2.62
N ALA A 87 11.40 -9.99 2.97
CA ALA A 87 10.39 -8.99 3.28
C ALA A 87 10.81 -8.09 4.46
N ARG A 88 11.45 -8.65 5.50
CA ARG A 88 12.00 -7.88 6.62
C ARG A 88 13.13 -6.96 6.17
N ALA A 89 14.07 -7.46 5.36
CA ALA A 89 15.16 -6.66 4.82
C ALA A 89 14.64 -5.51 3.95
N GLN A 90 13.68 -5.78 3.06
CA GLN A 90 13.03 -4.76 2.25
C GLN A 90 12.30 -3.71 3.11
N ALA A 91 11.60 -4.14 4.17
CA ALA A 91 10.93 -3.22 5.09
C ALA A 91 11.93 -2.30 5.82
N GLU A 92 13.04 -2.86 6.32
CA GLU A 92 14.12 -2.07 6.95
C GLU A 92 14.75 -1.08 5.96
N GLU A 93 14.95 -1.50 4.71
CA GLU A 93 15.46 -0.64 3.65
C GLU A 93 14.48 0.50 3.33
N ILE A 94 13.19 0.22 3.22
CA ILE A 94 12.13 1.22 3.00
C ILE A 94 12.12 2.23 4.14
N VAL A 95 12.16 1.78 5.40
CA VAL A 95 12.17 2.67 6.57
C VAL A 95 13.43 3.55 6.57
N THR A 96 14.60 2.97 6.29
CA THR A 96 15.87 3.71 6.23
C THR A 96 15.84 4.76 5.11
N ARG A 97 15.35 4.38 3.93
CA ARG A 97 15.20 5.28 2.79
C ARG A 97 14.21 6.41 3.08
N ALA A 98 13.08 6.10 3.71
CA ALA A 98 12.08 7.07 4.11
C ALA A 98 12.63 8.07 5.13
N ARG A 99 13.39 7.62 6.13
CA ARG A 99 14.07 8.51 7.09
C ARG A 99 15.05 9.44 6.40
N LYS A 100 15.93 8.89 5.56
CA LYS A 100 16.92 9.69 4.81
C LYS A 100 16.25 10.71 3.87
N ALA A 101 15.18 10.31 3.19
CA ALA A 101 14.40 11.20 2.35
C ALA A 101 13.73 12.31 3.17
N GLY A 102 13.17 11.97 4.34
CA GLY A 102 12.59 12.92 5.28
C GLY A 102 13.60 13.96 5.77
N GLU A 103 14.77 13.51 6.25
CA GLU A 103 15.86 14.40 6.69
C GLU A 103 16.35 15.32 5.55
N THR A 104 16.47 14.77 4.33
CA THR A 104 16.87 15.54 3.16
C THR A 104 15.84 16.60 2.81
N HIS A 105 14.56 16.23 2.82
CA HIS A 105 13.44 17.12 2.52
C HIS A 105 13.28 18.22 3.58
N GLU A 106 13.46 17.89 4.86
CA GLU A 106 13.46 18.86 5.95
C GLU A 106 14.59 19.88 5.78
N ARG A 107 15.81 19.41 5.51
CA ARG A 107 16.96 20.28 5.24
C ARG A 107 16.72 21.19 4.04
N GLU A 108 16.24 20.64 2.92
CA GLU A 108 15.92 21.42 1.72
C GLU A 108 14.82 22.45 1.98
N SER A 109 13.77 22.08 2.72
CA SER A 109 12.68 22.98 3.09
C SER A 109 13.16 24.11 4.00
N LEU A 110 14.03 23.82 4.96
CA LEU A 110 14.62 24.83 5.84
C LEU A 110 15.51 25.80 5.07
N GLU A 111 16.34 25.31 4.16
CA GLU A 111 17.19 26.16 3.32
C GLU A 111 16.35 27.02 2.36
N ALA A 112 15.34 26.45 1.70
CA ALA A 112 14.41 27.21 0.87
C ALA A 112 13.66 28.28 1.68
N ALA A 113 13.20 27.96 2.89
CA ALA A 113 12.54 28.91 3.77
C ALA A 113 13.48 30.06 4.21
N LYS A 114 14.76 29.77 4.48
CA LYS A 114 15.76 30.81 4.79
C LYS A 114 15.97 31.75 3.61
N VAL A 115 16.16 31.20 2.40
CA VAL A 115 16.34 31.99 1.18
C VAL A 115 15.12 32.88 0.93
N SER A 116 13.91 32.31 0.97
CA SER A 116 12.67 33.08 0.77
C SER A 116 12.50 34.16 1.84
N ARG A 117 12.88 33.89 3.09
CA ARG A 117 12.85 34.89 4.17
C ARG A 117 13.83 36.02 3.91
N GLU A 118 15.05 35.73 3.47
CA GLU A 118 16.05 36.75 3.15
C GLU A 118 15.62 37.62 1.97
N GLU A 119 15.06 37.02 0.92
CA GLU A 119 14.47 37.72 -0.21
C GLU A 119 13.33 38.64 0.22
N LEU A 120 12.40 38.14 1.04
CA LEU A 120 11.29 38.93 1.57
C LEU A 120 11.77 40.10 2.42
N LEU A 121 12.77 39.89 3.29
CA LEU A 121 13.36 40.97 4.09
C LEU A 121 14.06 42.01 3.22
N ALA A 122 14.79 41.58 2.19
CA ALA A 122 15.44 42.47 1.25
C ALA A 122 14.42 43.32 0.48
N GLN A 123 13.33 42.71 0.00
CA GLN A 123 12.23 43.42 -0.65
C GLN A 123 11.56 44.41 0.31
N THR A 124 11.20 43.95 1.52
CA THR A 124 10.57 44.80 2.55
C THR A 124 11.43 46.02 2.89
N ARG A 125 12.76 45.86 2.98
CA ARG A 125 13.68 47.00 3.20
C ARG A 125 13.63 47.99 2.05
N ARG A 126 13.64 47.52 0.79
CA ARG A 126 13.54 48.41 -0.38
C ARG A 126 12.21 49.17 -0.41
N ASP A 127 11.12 48.49 -0.04
CA ASP A 127 9.79 49.09 0.02
C ASP A 127 9.73 50.15 1.13
N ILE A 128 10.24 49.85 2.34
CA ILE A 128 10.35 50.82 3.44
C ILE A 128 11.17 52.04 3.03
N GLU A 129 12.31 51.85 2.37
CA GLU A 129 13.12 52.96 1.89
C GLU A 129 12.39 53.81 0.84
N ALA A 130 11.66 53.17 -0.07
CA ALA A 130 10.87 53.86 -1.08
C ALA A 130 9.73 54.67 -0.45
N GLU A 131 8.99 54.09 0.48
CA GLU A 131 7.91 54.76 1.23
C GLU A 131 8.46 55.88 2.11
N THR A 132 9.60 55.69 2.77
CA THR A 132 10.25 56.73 3.57
C THR A 132 10.63 57.93 2.70
N ARG A 133 11.17 57.68 1.49
CA ARG A 133 11.47 58.75 0.53
C ARG A 133 10.21 59.49 0.07
N ARG A 134 9.11 58.77 -0.18
CA ARG A 134 7.80 59.36 -0.55
C ARG A 134 7.26 60.24 0.58
N ALA A 135 7.24 59.74 1.81
CA ALA A 135 6.81 60.49 2.98
C ALA A 135 7.64 61.76 3.21
N ILE A 136 8.97 61.69 3.05
CA ILE A 136 9.83 62.88 3.15
C ILE A 136 9.51 63.90 2.05
N GLN A 137 9.24 63.45 0.81
CA GLN A 137 8.85 64.37 -0.28
C GLN A 137 7.49 65.03 -0.01
N GLU A 138 6.54 64.28 0.53
CA GLU A 138 5.22 64.79 0.89
C GLU A 138 5.32 65.85 2.01
N ILE A 139 6.08 65.56 3.08
CA ILE A 139 6.36 66.54 4.15
C ILE A 139 7.01 67.81 3.58
N ARG A 140 7.98 67.67 2.67
CA ARG A 140 8.64 68.84 2.05
C ARG A 140 7.67 69.70 1.25
N ARG A 141 6.72 69.09 0.54
CA ARG A 141 5.67 69.83 -0.19
C ARG A 141 4.77 70.57 0.79
N GLU A 142 4.31 69.88 1.83
CA GLU A 142 3.39 70.47 2.80
C GLU A 142 4.04 71.62 3.59
N VAL A 143 5.33 71.50 3.93
CA VAL A 143 6.10 72.60 4.54
C VAL A 143 6.28 73.76 3.56
N ALA A 144 6.53 73.50 2.28
CA ALA A 144 6.63 74.55 1.26
C ALA A 144 5.31 75.32 1.13
N ASP A 145 4.18 74.60 1.05
CA ASP A 145 2.84 75.19 0.99
C ASP A 145 2.52 76.03 2.24
N LEU A 146 2.86 75.51 3.43
CA LEU A 146 2.68 76.24 4.69
C LEU A 146 3.55 77.51 4.74
N THR A 147 4.76 77.44 4.21
CA THR A 147 5.70 78.58 4.14
C THR A 147 5.16 79.65 3.20
N VAL A 148 4.69 79.27 2.01
CA VAL A 148 4.06 80.20 1.05
C VAL A 148 2.85 80.88 1.70
N ALA A 149 1.96 80.12 2.35
CA ALA A 149 0.79 80.66 3.03
C ALA A 149 1.16 81.61 4.19
N ALA A 150 2.21 81.29 4.95
CA ALA A 150 2.71 82.16 6.02
C ALA A 150 3.31 83.46 5.46
N THR A 151 4.14 83.37 4.42
CA THR A 151 4.72 84.54 3.74
C THR A 151 3.62 85.42 3.15
N GLU A 152 2.63 84.86 2.47
CA GLU A 152 1.49 85.62 1.94
C GLU A 152 0.77 86.41 3.05
N ARG A 153 0.54 85.76 4.20
CA ARG A 153 -0.16 86.38 5.33
C ARG A 153 0.67 87.47 6.02
N VAL A 154 1.99 87.32 6.12
CA VAL A 154 2.89 88.33 6.67
C VAL A 154 3.01 89.51 5.71
N THR A 155 3.30 89.26 4.42
CA THR A 155 3.41 90.29 3.38
C THR A 155 2.14 91.13 3.30
N ARG A 156 0.95 90.51 3.35
CA ARG A 156 -0.33 91.23 3.38
C ARG A 156 -0.51 92.12 4.60
N LYS A 157 0.10 91.78 5.75
CA LYS A 157 -0.01 92.54 7.00
C LYS A 157 1.00 93.67 7.11
N THR A 158 2.14 93.57 6.42
CA THR A 158 3.23 94.55 6.46
C THR A 158 3.25 95.51 5.26
N LEU A 159 2.46 95.25 4.21
CA LEU A 159 2.38 96.12 3.04
C LEU A 159 1.73 97.46 3.39
N ASN A 160 2.46 98.55 3.17
CA ASN A 160 1.96 99.92 3.25
C ASN A 160 1.55 100.43 1.84
N GLU A 161 0.77 101.50 1.75
CA GLU A 161 0.32 102.07 0.45
C GLU A 161 1.49 102.42 -0.49
N ASP A 162 2.62 102.86 0.07
CA ASP A 162 3.83 103.17 -0.68
C ASP A 162 4.54 101.92 -1.26
N ASP A 163 4.53 100.80 -0.54
CA ASP A 163 5.11 99.54 -1.03
C ASP A 163 4.24 98.93 -2.14
N GLN A 164 2.91 99.08 -2.07
CA GLN A 164 2.02 98.69 -3.16
C GLN A 164 2.29 99.49 -4.44
N ARG A 165 2.47 100.81 -4.33
CA ARG A 165 2.83 101.66 -5.49
C ARG A 165 4.17 101.25 -6.09
N ARG A 166 5.19 101.01 -5.26
CA ARG A 166 6.52 100.60 -5.70
C ARG A 166 6.51 99.24 -6.39
N LEU A 167 5.79 98.25 -5.85
CA LEU A 167 5.64 96.93 -6.48
C LEU A 167 4.87 96.99 -7.81
N VAL A 168 3.89 97.90 -7.93
CA VAL A 168 3.17 98.14 -9.18
C VAL A 168 4.09 98.81 -10.21
N GLU A 169 4.87 99.82 -9.83
CA GLU A 169 5.88 100.43 -10.72
C GLU A 169 6.96 99.43 -11.15
N GLU A 170 7.43 98.58 -10.25
CA GLU A 170 8.46 97.58 -10.55
C GLU A 170 7.93 96.49 -11.49
N ALA A 171 6.70 95.99 -11.26
CA ALA A 171 6.03 95.05 -12.16
C ALA A 171 5.70 95.69 -13.52
N LEU A 172 5.30 96.96 -13.56
CA LEU A 172 5.11 97.69 -14.81
C LEU A 172 6.45 97.91 -15.54
N SER A 173 7.55 98.14 -14.81
CA SER A 173 8.89 98.29 -15.37
C SER A 173 9.44 96.99 -15.95
N GLU A 174 9.13 95.84 -15.34
CA GLU A 174 9.49 94.52 -15.85
C GLU A 174 8.62 94.12 -17.06
N LEU A 175 7.43 94.74 -17.19
CA LEU A 175 6.51 94.60 -18.33
C LEU A 175 6.73 95.67 -19.43
N ASP A 176 7.68 96.59 -19.27
CA ASP A 176 7.88 97.73 -20.18
C ASP A 176 8.72 97.38 -21.43
N PHE A 177 7.98 97.11 -22.51
CA PHE A 177 8.20 97.56 -23.90
C PHE A 177 9.49 97.26 -24.68
N THR A 178 10.29 96.24 -24.35
CA THR A 178 11.34 95.78 -25.31
C THR A 178 10.79 94.79 -26.36
N ALA A 179 9.64 94.14 -26.12
CA ALA A 179 9.09 93.09 -27.00
C ALA A 179 7.96 93.53 -27.96
N LEU A 180 7.56 94.81 -27.99
CA LEU A 180 6.47 95.29 -28.85
C LEU A 180 6.91 96.22 -30.00
N GLY A 181 8.22 96.38 -30.23
CA GLY A 181 8.79 97.26 -31.26
C GLY A 181 9.13 96.63 -32.62
N GLU A 182 9.14 95.30 -32.76
CA GLU A 182 9.66 94.60 -33.96
C GLU A 182 8.60 94.02 -34.92
N ARG A 183 7.44 94.66 -35.05
CA ARG A 183 6.52 94.37 -36.18
C ARG A 183 6.07 95.64 -36.90
N ARG A 184 6.98 96.18 -37.71
CA ARG A 184 6.65 96.81 -38.99
C ARG A 184 7.53 96.21 -40.07
#